data_AF-A0A941RPJ8-F1
#
_entry.id   AF-A0A941RPJ8-F1
#
_cell.length_a   1.000
_cell.length_b   1.000
_cell.length_c   1.000
_cell.angle_alpha   90.00
_cell.angle_beta   90.00
_cell.angle_gamma   90.00
#
_symmetry.space_group_name_H-M   'P 1'
#
loop_
_entity.id
_entity.type
_entity.pdbx_description
1 polymer ?
#
loop_
_entity_poly.entity_id
_entity_poly.type
_entity_poly.pdbx_seq_one_letter_code
_entity_poly.pdbx_strand_id
1 'polypeptide(L)'
;MSNEIKTSSGRVVGSWNGESAKDLMGELGRIRQMLASERSGDKLVPREMPHREQLPDDLLQFNAYALWGCDKHGQCVVGAGANRIETVEKVLSFSLVEHH
;
A
#
# COMPACT_ATOMS: atom_id res chain seq x y z
N MET A 1 -16.69 -3.24 0.66
CA MET A 1 -15.29 -2.77 0.57
C MET A 1 -14.82 -3.11 -0.83
N SER A 2 -14.25 -2.14 -1.55
CA SER A 2 -13.87 -2.35 -2.95
C SER A 2 -12.47 -2.97 -3.01
N ASN A 3 -12.25 -3.86 -3.97
CA ASN A 3 -10.93 -4.41 -4.26
C ASN A 3 -10.16 -3.53 -5.27
N GLU A 4 -10.75 -2.43 -5.75
CA GLU A 4 -10.19 -1.61 -6.81
C GLU A 4 -8.97 -0.82 -6.35
N ILE A 5 -7.89 -0.90 -7.13
CA ILE A 5 -6.74 0.00 -7.01
C ILE A 5 -6.98 1.17 -7.97
N LYS A 6 -6.99 2.38 -7.41
CA LYS A 6 -7.23 3.62 -8.14
C LYS A 6 -5.97 4.48 -8.19
N THR A 7 -5.84 5.25 -9.27
CA THR A 7 -4.86 6.32 -9.36
C THR A 7 -5.37 7.58 -8.66
N SER A 8 -4.50 8.58 -8.51
CA SER A 8 -4.81 9.91 -7.98
C SER A 8 -5.91 10.66 -8.74
N SER A 9 -6.23 10.26 -9.98
CA SER A 9 -7.34 10.80 -10.77
C SER A 9 -8.65 10.03 -10.60
N GLY A 10 -8.66 8.95 -9.81
CA GLY A 10 -9.79 8.06 -9.60
C GLY A 10 -9.93 6.94 -10.65
N ARG A 11 -9.01 6.85 -11.62
CA ARG A 11 -9.01 5.77 -12.63
C ARG A 11 -8.68 4.43 -11.96
N VAL A 12 -9.51 3.42 -12.21
CA VAL A 12 -9.25 2.04 -11.80
C VAL A 12 -8.18 1.43 -12.71
N VAL A 13 -7.12 0.89 -12.12
CA VAL A 13 -5.94 0.38 -12.85
C VAL A 13 -5.53 -1.04 -12.45
N GLY A 14 -6.17 -1.59 -11.43
CA GLY A 14 -5.98 -2.95 -10.98
C GLY A 14 -6.89 -3.29 -9.81
N SER A 15 -6.62 -4.42 -9.17
CA SER A 15 -7.38 -4.85 -8.00
C SER A 15 -6.54 -5.68 -7.05
N TRP A 16 -6.83 -5.57 -5.75
CA TRP A 16 -6.28 -6.42 -4.71
C TRP A 16 -7.36 -6.69 -3.66
N ASN A 17 -7.42 -7.93 -3.17
CA ASN A 17 -8.49 -8.43 -2.30
C ASN A 17 -8.12 -8.48 -0.80
N GLY A 18 -6.93 -8.00 -0.43
CA GLY A 18 -6.47 -8.01 0.96
C GLY A 18 -5.87 -9.34 1.45
N GLU A 19 -5.77 -10.37 0.60
CA GLU A 19 -5.35 -11.72 1.06
C GLU A 19 -3.83 -11.85 1.18
N SER A 20 -3.08 -11.33 0.21
CA SER A 20 -1.62 -11.53 0.13
C SER A 20 -0.90 -10.22 -0.17
N ALA A 21 0.02 -9.83 0.71
CA ALA A 21 0.86 -8.65 0.52
C ALA A 21 1.80 -8.82 -0.68
N LYS A 22 2.18 -10.06 -0.99
CA LYS A 22 3.00 -10.37 -2.17
C LYS A 22 2.24 -10.09 -3.47
N ASP A 23 0.94 -10.39 -3.49
CA ASP A 23 0.09 -10.13 -4.64
C ASP A 23 -0.09 -8.62 -4.84
N LEU A 24 -0.31 -7.88 -3.74
CA LEU A 24 -0.33 -6.42 -3.77
C LEU A 24 0.99 -5.86 -4.31
N MET A 25 2.12 -6.33 -3.81
CA MET A 25 3.45 -5.88 -4.26
C MET A 25 3.65 -6.11 -5.76
N GLY A 26 3.29 -7.30 -6.26
CA GLY A 26 3.36 -7.63 -7.67
C GLY A 26 2.44 -6.75 -8.53
N GLU A 27 1.21 -6.54 -8.07
CA GLU A 27 0.22 -5.74 -8.78
C GLU A 27 0.61 -4.26 -8.84
N LEU A 28 1.11 -3.68 -7.74
CA LEU A 28 1.66 -2.32 -7.72
C LEU A 28 2.85 -2.18 -8.67
N GLY A 29 3.72 -3.19 -8.74
CA GLY A 29 4.82 -3.24 -9.70
C GLY A 29 4.33 -3.21 -11.15
N ARG A 30 3.36 -4.07 -11.49
CA ARG A 30 2.72 -4.13 -12.82
C ARG A 30 2.09 -2.79 -13.21
N ILE A 31 1.32 -2.19 -12.31
CA ILE A 31 0.62 -0.92 -12.56
C ILE A 31 1.61 0.22 -12.77
N ARG A 32 2.69 0.30 -11.98
CA ARG A 32 3.73 1.33 -12.17
C ARG A 32 4.39 1.25 -13.54
N GLN A 33 4.70 0.04 -14.00
CA GLN A 33 5.26 -0.16 -15.33
C GLN A 33 4.27 0.28 -16.41
N MET A 34 3.00 -0.10 -16.28
CA MET A 34 1.93 0.32 -17.19
C MET A 34 1.80 1.85 -17.25
N LEU A 35 1.72 2.53 -16.11
CA LEU A 35 1.61 4.00 -16.05
C LEU A 35 2.83 4.70 -16.66
N ALA A 36 4.04 4.16 -16.43
CA ALA A 36 5.26 4.66 -17.02
C ALA A 36 5.26 4.52 -18.56
N SER A 37 4.79 3.38 -19.09
CA SER A 37 4.65 3.15 -20.53
C SER A 37 3.60 4.06 -21.17
N GLU A 38 2.50 4.34 -20.47
CA GLU A 38 1.45 5.27 -20.93
C GLU A 38 1.90 6.75 -20.90
N ARG A 39 3.06 7.07 -20.30
CA ARG A 39 3.49 8.45 -19.97
C ARG A 39 2.40 9.22 -19.22
N SER A 40 1.61 8.51 -18.41
CA SER A 40 0.52 9.09 -17.66
C SER A 40 1.06 9.97 -16.53
N GLY A 41 0.41 11.11 -16.26
CA GLY A 41 0.67 11.91 -15.07
C GLY A 41 0.09 11.30 -13.78
N ASP A 42 -0.72 10.24 -13.92
CA ASP A 42 -1.36 9.55 -12.81
C ASP A 42 -0.36 8.83 -11.91
N LYS A 43 -0.65 8.85 -10.60
CA LYS A 43 0.16 8.16 -9.59
C LYS A 43 -0.71 7.29 -8.70
N LEU A 44 -0.12 6.25 -8.14
CA LEU A 44 -0.76 5.47 -7.08
C LEU A 44 -0.56 6.17 -5.74
N VAL A 45 -1.60 6.19 -4.91
CA VAL A 45 -1.61 6.85 -3.61
C VAL A 45 -1.71 5.80 -2.51
N PRO A 46 -0.67 5.59 -1.66
CA PRO A 46 -0.67 4.54 -0.64
C PRO A 46 -1.87 4.60 0.32
N ARG A 47 -2.33 5.81 0.67
CA ARG A 47 -3.46 6.03 1.59
C ARG A 47 -4.83 5.69 0.99
N GLU A 48 -4.91 5.59 -0.34
CA GLU A 48 -6.15 5.29 -1.07
C GLU A 48 -6.20 3.84 -1.56
N MET A 49 -5.25 3.00 -1.15
CA MET A 49 -5.28 1.58 -1.48
C MET A 49 -6.53 0.91 -0.88
N PRO A 50 -7.05 -0.16 -1.50
CA PRO A 50 -8.16 -0.91 -0.94
C PRO A 50 -7.76 -1.60 0.37
N HIS A 51 -8.76 -2.02 1.15
CA HIS A 51 -8.58 -2.77 2.40
C HIS A 51 -7.83 -2.04 3.53
N ARG A 52 -7.95 -0.70 3.60
CA ARG A 52 -7.32 0.11 4.65
C ARG A 52 -7.80 -0.25 6.05
N GLU A 53 -9.00 -0.81 6.18
CA GLU A 53 -9.56 -1.31 7.43
C GLU A 53 -8.78 -2.49 8.04
N GLN A 54 -7.92 -3.16 7.26
CA GLN A 54 -7.08 -4.26 7.76
C GLN A 54 -5.84 -3.75 8.51
N LEU A 55 -5.53 -2.46 8.39
CA LEU A 55 -4.44 -1.86 9.14
C LEU A 55 -4.85 -1.63 10.60
N PRO A 56 -3.94 -1.85 11.56
CA PRO A 56 -4.11 -1.35 12.92
C PRO A 56 -4.33 0.16 12.93
N ASP A 57 -5.09 0.66 13.90
CA ASP A 57 -5.43 2.09 14.03
C ASP A 57 -4.19 2.98 14.07
N ASP A 58 -3.15 2.56 14.79
CA ASP A 58 -1.86 3.26 14.86
C ASP A 58 -1.22 3.43 13.47
N LEU A 59 -1.44 2.46 12.56
CA LEU A 59 -0.90 2.50 11.21
C LEU A 59 -1.78 3.28 10.21
N LEU A 60 -3.00 3.64 10.59
CA LEU A 60 -3.84 4.52 9.78
C LEU A 60 -3.23 5.93 9.68
N GLN A 61 -2.60 6.38 10.77
CA GLN A 61 -1.93 7.69 10.85
C GLN A 61 -0.41 7.62 10.64
N PHE A 62 0.13 6.45 10.28
CA PHE A 62 1.55 6.25 10.04
C PHE A 62 2.12 7.24 9.01
N ASN A 63 3.24 7.90 9.35
CA ASN A 63 3.89 8.91 8.51
C ASN A 63 5.39 8.67 8.26
N ALA A 64 6.03 7.73 8.94
CA ALA A 64 7.48 7.54 8.83
C ALA A 64 7.92 7.10 7.41
N TYR A 65 7.10 6.31 6.72
CA TYR A 65 7.30 5.96 5.31
C TYR A 65 6.01 5.49 4.63
N ALA A 66 6.05 5.31 3.31
CA ALA A 66 4.91 4.82 2.54
C ALA A 66 4.50 3.40 2.94
N LEU A 67 3.28 3.26 3.43
CA LEU A 67 2.61 2.00 3.76
C LEU A 67 1.45 1.79 2.80
N TRP A 68 1.57 0.78 1.94
CA TRP A 68 0.62 0.54 0.84
C TRP A 68 -0.58 -0.30 1.28
N GLY A 69 -0.39 -1.19 2.25
CA GLY A 69 -1.45 -2.06 2.74
C GLY A 69 -0.86 -3.19 3.56
N CYS A 70 -1.69 -3.78 4.42
CA CYS A 70 -1.36 -4.99 5.16
C CYS A 70 -2.36 -6.06 4.78
N ASP A 71 -1.90 -7.28 4.55
CA ASP A 71 -2.78 -8.41 4.31
C ASP A 71 -3.34 -8.99 5.63
N LYS A 72 -4.27 -9.92 5.50
CA LYS A 72 -4.89 -10.63 6.64
C LYS A 72 -3.91 -11.46 7.47
N HIS A 73 -2.70 -11.71 6.97
CA HIS A 73 -1.65 -12.44 7.67
C HIS A 73 -0.67 -11.50 8.40
N GLY A 74 -0.95 -10.20 8.43
CA GLY A 74 -0.12 -9.21 9.11
C GLY A 74 1.18 -8.90 8.35
N GLN A 75 1.23 -9.15 7.04
CA GLN A 75 2.33 -8.73 6.18
C GLN A 75 1.96 -7.42 5.49
N CYS A 76 2.85 -6.43 5.54
CA CYS A 76 2.60 -5.10 5.04
C CYS A 76 3.57 -4.73 3.91
N VAL A 77 3.03 -4.20 2.80
CA VAL A 77 3.84 -3.68 1.70
C VAL A 77 4.28 -2.26 2.01
N VAL A 78 5.58 -2.03 2.03
CA VAL A 78 6.18 -0.77 2.49
C VAL A 78 7.24 -0.22 1.54
N GLY A 79 7.59 1.05 1.75
CA GLY A 79 8.60 1.79 0.98
C GLY A 79 8.00 2.54 -0.21
N ALA A 80 8.63 3.63 -0.63
CA ALA A 80 8.13 4.47 -1.73
C ALA A 80 7.92 3.68 -3.03
N GLY A 81 8.70 2.61 -3.23
CA GLY A 81 8.62 1.70 -4.37
C GLY A 81 7.56 0.62 -4.30
N ALA A 82 6.90 0.41 -3.14
CA ALA A 82 6.16 -0.83 -2.85
C ALA A 82 7.03 -2.07 -3.14
N ASN A 83 8.24 -2.11 -2.59
CA ASN A 83 9.28 -3.07 -2.97
C ASN A 83 9.79 -3.91 -1.79
N ARG A 84 9.17 -3.76 -0.63
CA ARG A 84 9.50 -4.50 0.60
C ARG A 84 8.22 -4.96 1.26
N ILE A 85 8.32 -6.11 1.93
CA ILE A 85 7.27 -6.64 2.79
C ILE A 85 7.85 -6.74 4.19
N GLU A 86 7.15 -6.21 5.17
CA GLU A 86 7.52 -6.22 6.58
C GLU A 86 6.34 -6.69 7.41
N THR A 87 6.58 -7.28 8.57
CA THR A 87 5.49 -7.66 9.49
C THR A 87 4.85 -6.42 10.10
N VAL A 88 3.56 -6.47 10.39
CA VAL A 88 2.81 -5.37 11.01
C VAL A 88 3.45 -4.93 12.34
N GLU A 89 3.96 -5.87 13.13
CA GLU A 89 4.66 -5.62 14.39
C GLU A 89 5.92 -4.78 14.19
N LYS A 90 6.70 -5.08 13.14
CA LYS A 90 7.89 -4.32 12.80
C LYS A 90 7.53 -2.93 12.26
N VAL A 91 6.43 -2.79 11.52
CA VAL A 91 5.96 -1.47 11.07
C VAL A 91 5.52 -0.62 12.26
N LEU A 92 4.76 -1.22 13.19
CA LEU A 92 4.29 -0.59 14.42
C LEU A 92 5.44 -0.11 15.31
N SER A 93 6.53 -0.87 15.41
CA SER A 93 7.69 -0.45 16.20
C SER A 93 8.29 0.86 15.70
N PHE A 94 8.23 1.17 14.40
CA PHE A 94 8.64 2.48 13.88
C PHE A 94 7.62 3.58 14.16
N SER A 95 6.33 3.24 14.27
CA SER A 95 5.26 4.21 14.59
C SER A 95 5.37 4.71 16.02
N LEU A 96 5.81 3.84 16.93
CA LEU A 96 5.94 4.14 18.35
C LEU A 96 7.22 4.92 18.70
N VAL A 97 8.18 5.03 17.76
CA VAL A 97 9.49 5.63 18.01
C VAL A 97 9.50 7.16 17.84
N GLU A 98 8.49 7.76 17.20
CA GLU A 98 8.39 9.23 17.07
C GLU A 98 7.38 9.85 18.04
N HIS A 99 7.74 9.88 19.33
CA HIS A 99 7.22 10.89 20.28
C HIS A 99 8.28 11.14 21.37
N HIS A 100 9.33 11.90 21.05
CA HIS A 100 10.19 12.56 22.04
C HIS A 100 10.66 13.92 21.51
#